data_AF-A0A922S582-F1
#
_entry.id   AF-A0A922S582-F1
#
_cell.length_a   1.000
_cell.length_b   1.000
_cell.length_c   1.000
_cell.angle_alpha   90.00
_cell.angle_beta   90.00
_cell.angle_gamma   90.00
#
_symmetry.space_group_name_H-M   'P 1'
#
loop_
_entity.id
_entity.type
_entity.pdbx_description
1 polymer ?
#
loop_
_entity_poly.entity_id
_entity_poly.type
_entity_poly.pdbx_seq_one_letter_code
_entity_poly.pdbx_strand_id
1 'polypeptide(L)'
;MARIGKGIQSCLSWIHQRDGRVPSNAIDAGHAVYIARIYHSGDLIPGKVVPHLSKAYVSYDGTEYEFDSYEVLCDTKLPHGPQQWYVIIRTIIFDFTLKCC
;
A
#
# COMPACT_ATOMS: atom_id res chain seq x y z
N MET A 1 1.66 -19.52 11.70
CA MET A 1 0.70 -18.49 12.17
C MET A 1 1.35 -17.72 13.30
N ALA A 2 1.73 -16.45 13.09
CA ALA A 2 2.49 -15.68 14.06
C ALA A 2 1.66 -15.39 15.34
N ARG A 3 2.25 -15.61 16.51
CA ARG A 3 1.63 -15.28 17.81
C ARG A 3 1.75 -13.77 18.00
N ILE A 4 0.70 -13.02 17.67
CA ILE A 4 0.62 -11.57 17.94
C ILE A 4 0.15 -11.39 19.39
N GLY A 5 1.05 -10.96 20.28
CA GLY A 5 0.67 -10.58 21.64
C GLY A 5 -0.25 -9.36 21.61
N LYS A 6 -1.36 -9.37 22.38
CA LYS A 6 -2.31 -8.26 22.65
C LYS A 6 -2.32 -7.09 21.62
N GLY A 7 -2.42 -7.39 20.33
CA GLY A 7 -2.36 -6.41 19.25
C GLY A 7 -3.71 -6.26 18.55
N ILE A 8 -4.05 -5.05 18.13
CA ILE A 8 -5.22 -4.79 17.27
C ILE A 8 -4.79 -5.03 15.82
N GLN A 9 -5.59 -5.80 15.07
CA GLN A 9 -5.39 -6.03 13.64
C GLN A 9 -6.31 -5.11 12.84
N SER A 10 -5.76 -4.31 11.92
CA SER A 10 -6.52 -3.40 11.04
C SER A 10 -6.69 -3.99 9.63
N CYS A 11 -7.81 -3.66 8.98
CA CYS A 11 -8.05 -3.96 7.56
C CYS A 11 -7.37 -2.89 6.70
N LEU A 12 -6.32 -3.26 5.96
CA LEU A 12 -5.56 -2.35 5.12
C LEU A 12 -5.78 -2.65 3.64
N SER A 13 -5.71 -1.63 2.80
CA SER A 13 -5.72 -1.79 1.34
C SER A 13 -4.61 -0.96 0.69
N TRP A 14 -4.19 -1.41 -0.48
CA TRP A 14 -3.20 -0.73 -1.31
C TRP A 14 -3.94 0.07 -2.38
N ILE A 15 -3.70 1.39 -2.40
CA ILE A 15 -4.37 2.30 -3.31
C ILE A 15 -3.35 2.88 -4.27
N HIS A 16 -3.55 2.63 -5.56
CA HIS A 16 -2.69 3.17 -6.63
C HIS A 16 -2.73 4.70 -6.65
N GLN A 17 -1.56 5.32 -6.66
CA GLN A 17 -1.38 6.77 -6.72
C GLN A 17 -0.20 7.16 -7.61
N ARG A 18 -0.15 8.46 -7.93
CA ARG A 18 0.92 9.05 -8.72
C ARG A 18 1.26 10.46 -8.28
N ASP A 19 2.44 10.95 -8.68
CA ASP A 19 2.85 12.36 -8.60
C ASP A 19 2.71 12.95 -7.19
N GLY A 20 3.25 12.25 -6.18
CA GLY A 20 3.16 12.70 -4.79
C GLY A 20 1.78 12.62 -4.10
N ARG A 21 0.73 12.18 -4.80
CA ARG A 21 -0.61 12.10 -4.22
C ARG A 21 -0.70 11.03 -3.15
N VAL A 22 -1.28 11.41 -2.01
CA VAL A 22 -1.50 10.52 -0.88
C VAL A 22 -2.98 10.56 -0.49
N PRO A 23 -3.67 9.41 -0.38
CA PRO A 23 -5.07 9.36 0.06
C PRO A 23 -5.22 9.83 1.50
N SER A 24 -6.38 10.38 1.85
CA SER A 24 -6.65 10.86 3.21
C SER A 24 -6.58 9.77 4.29
N ASN A 25 -6.75 8.50 3.91
CA ASN A 25 -6.67 7.34 4.79
C ASN A 25 -5.32 6.62 4.71
N ALA A 26 -4.30 7.24 4.13
CA ALA A 26 -2.95 6.69 4.11
C ALA A 26 -2.36 6.60 5.52
N ILE A 27 -1.58 5.55 5.76
CA ILE A 27 -0.87 5.37 7.02
C ILE A 27 0.39 6.25 7.00
N ASP A 28 0.42 7.25 7.87
CA ASP A 28 1.61 8.06 8.13
C ASP A 28 2.60 7.26 9.00
N ALA A 29 3.80 7.04 8.47
CA ALA A 29 4.91 6.40 9.18
C ALA A 29 5.72 7.39 10.03
N GLY A 30 5.35 8.67 10.02
CA GLY A 30 5.98 9.77 10.73
C GLY A 30 6.61 10.78 9.76
N HIS A 31 6.68 12.05 10.19
CA HIS A 31 7.29 13.14 9.42
C HIS A 31 6.70 13.35 8.01
N ALA A 32 5.39 13.12 7.84
CA ALA A 32 4.71 13.20 6.54
C ALA A 32 5.33 12.25 5.49
N VAL A 33 5.78 11.08 5.94
CA VAL A 33 6.27 9.99 5.09
C VAL A 33 5.28 8.84 5.18
N TYR A 34 4.77 8.39 4.03
CA TYR A 34 3.74 7.35 4.00
C TYR A 34 4.30 6.05 3.43
N ILE A 35 3.70 4.95 3.85
CA ILE A 35 4.09 3.61 3.41
C ILE A 35 3.62 3.40 1.97
N ALA A 36 4.56 3.06 1.09
CA ALA A 36 4.28 2.75 -0.29
C ALA A 36 4.80 1.34 -0.65
N ARG A 37 4.38 0.83 -1.80
CA ARG A 37 5.03 -0.29 -2.49
C ARG A 37 5.06 -0.02 -3.98
N ILE A 38 6.11 -0.50 -4.64
CA ILE A 38 6.38 -0.26 -6.06
C ILE A 38 6.79 -1.58 -6.71
N TYR A 39 6.32 -1.80 -7.93
CA TYR A 39 6.81 -2.91 -8.74
C TYR A 39 8.09 -2.51 -9.45
N HIS A 40 9.21 -3.16 -9.11
CA HIS A 40 10.53 -2.88 -9.66
C HIS A 40 11.33 -4.17 -9.83
N SER A 41 11.97 -4.34 -10.99
CA SER A 41 12.81 -5.51 -11.31
C SER A 41 12.12 -6.88 -11.17
N GLY A 42 10.81 -6.93 -11.42
CA GLY A 42 10.01 -8.17 -11.30
C GLY A 42 9.44 -8.43 -9.90
N ASP A 43 9.81 -7.63 -8.91
CA ASP A 43 9.38 -7.77 -7.52
C ASP A 43 8.51 -6.59 -7.07
N LEU A 44 7.67 -6.84 -6.07
CA LEU A 44 6.88 -5.81 -5.40
C LEU A 44 7.60 -5.42 -4.11
N ILE A 45 8.22 -4.24 -4.12
CA ILE A 45 9.15 -3.80 -3.08
C ILE A 45 8.48 -2.71 -2.22
N PRO A 46 8.53 -2.82 -0.88
CA PRO A 46 8.07 -1.75 0.00
C PRO A 46 8.98 -0.52 -0.13
N GLY A 47 8.37 0.65 -0.04
CA GLY A 47 9.03 1.93 -0.13
C GLY A 47 8.33 2.99 0.71
N LYS A 48 8.73 4.24 0.47
CA LYS A 48 8.18 5.42 1.14
C LYS A 48 7.73 6.44 0.11
N VAL A 49 6.64 7.16 0.37
CA VAL A 49 6.28 8.35 -0.42
C VAL A 49 6.47 9.59 0.44
N VAL A 50 7.07 10.62 -0.16
CA VAL A 50 7.30 11.92 0.48
C VAL A 50 6.55 12.96 -0.35
N PRO A 51 5.33 13.38 0.05
CA PRO A 51 4.50 14.28 -0.75
C PRO A 51 5.18 15.61 -1.07
N HIS A 52 6.00 16.13 -0.14
CA HIS A 52 6.77 17.37 -0.36
C HIS A 52 7.77 17.25 -1.53
N LEU A 53 8.24 16.04 -1.82
CA LEU A 53 9.13 15.76 -2.97
C LEU A 53 8.35 15.24 -4.19
N SER A 54 7.04 15.02 -4.04
CA SER A 54 6.16 14.48 -5.07
C SER A 54 6.59 13.14 -5.67
N LYS A 55 7.39 12.35 -4.93
CA LYS A 55 7.99 11.10 -5.39
C LYS A 55 7.86 10.00 -4.34
N ALA A 56 7.83 8.75 -4.81
CA ALA A 56 8.06 7.57 -3.98
C ALA A 56 9.49 7.07 -4.16
N TYR A 57 10.04 6.47 -3.11
CA TYR A 57 11.41 5.99 -3.02
C TYR A 57 11.43 4.54 -2.58
N VAL A 58 12.25 3.74 -3.27
CA VAL A 58 12.52 2.34 -2.93
C VAL A 58 14.02 2.11 -2.89
N SER A 59 14.47 1.40 -1.87
CA SER A 59 15.84 0.91 -1.80
C SER A 59 15.94 -0.46 -2.48
N TYR A 60 16.71 -0.55 -3.55
CA TYR A 60 16.98 -1.79 -4.28
C TYR A 60 18.46 -1.86 -4.65
N ASP A 61 19.09 -3.02 -4.44
CA ASP A 61 20.52 -3.25 -4.74
C ASP A 61 21.47 -2.17 -4.18
N GLY A 62 21.25 -1.75 -2.93
CA GLY A 62 22.04 -0.72 -2.26
C GLY A 62 21.81 0.72 -2.77
N THR A 63 20.91 0.92 -3.73
CA THR A 63 20.60 2.23 -4.33
C THR A 63 19.16 2.64 -4.05
N GLU A 64 18.89 3.93 -3.84
CA GLU A 64 17.54 4.46 -3.74
C GLU A 64 17.05 4.93 -5.12
N TYR A 65 15.91 4.39 -5.55
CA TYR A 65 15.27 4.72 -6.81
C TYR A 65 13.99 5.50 -6.56
N GLU A 66 13.75 6.51 -7.40
CA GLU A 66 12.54 7.32 -7.36
C GLU A 66 11.49 6.87 -8.40
N PHE A 67 10.22 6.94 -8.02
CA PHE A 67 9.09 6.53 -8.85
C PHE A 67 7.94 7.53 -8.75
N ASP A 68 7.34 7.80 -9.90
CA ASP A 68 6.12 8.61 -10.01
C ASP A 68 4.85 7.79 -9.78
N SER A 69 4.91 6.46 -9.92
CA SER A 69 3.76 5.57 -9.76
C SER A 69 4.03 4.53 -8.69
N TYR A 70 3.10 4.43 -7.74
CA TYR A 70 3.24 3.61 -6.55
C TYR A 70 1.87 3.28 -5.96
N GLU A 71 1.82 2.31 -5.06
CA GLU A 71 0.62 2.04 -4.26
C GLU A 71 0.86 2.47 -2.81
N VAL A 72 -0.07 3.22 -2.23
CA VAL A 72 0.00 3.70 -0.85
C VAL A 72 -0.81 2.78 0.06
N LEU A 73 -0.24 2.42 1.21
CA LEU A 73 -0.92 1.63 2.22
C LEU A 73 -1.93 2.49 2.98
N CYS A 74 -3.19 2.11 2.93
CA CYS A 74 -4.29 2.87 3.49
C CYS A 74 -5.11 2.05 4.48
N ASP A 75 -5.52 2.70 5.57
CA ASP A 75 -6.45 2.10 6.52
C ASP A 75 -7.86 2.08 5.91
N THR A 76 -8.42 0.88 5.81
CA THR A 76 -9.74 0.62 5.24
C THR A 76 -10.67 0.16 6.34
N LYS A 77 -10.74 0.95 7.42
CA LYS A 77 -11.84 0.82 8.39
C LYS A 77 -13.16 1.02 7.62
N LEU A 78 -14.12 0.13 7.87
CA LEU A 78 -15.45 0.11 7.25
C LEU A 78 -16.15 1.50 7.29
N PRO A 79 -17.08 1.78 6.34
CA PRO A 79 -17.07 2.99 5.54
C PRO A 79 -17.82 4.19 6.12
N HIS A 80 -17.40 5.39 5.69
CA HIS A 80 -18.34 6.47 5.37
C HIS A 80 -18.59 6.47 3.84
N GLY A 81 -19.76 5.99 3.42
CA GLY A 81 -20.40 6.39 2.15
C GLY A 81 -20.34 5.42 0.94
N PRO A 82 -21.29 5.54 0.00
CA PRO A 82 -21.69 4.50 -0.98
C PRO A 82 -20.79 4.33 -2.21
N GLN A 83 -19.53 4.80 -2.21
CA GLN A 83 -18.69 4.78 -3.42
C GLN A 83 -17.82 3.52 -3.58
N GLN A 84 -17.89 2.54 -2.66
CA GLN A 84 -16.93 1.42 -2.57
C GLN A 84 -17.48 0.07 -3.05
N TRP A 85 -18.28 0.03 -4.12
CA TRP A 85 -18.74 -1.24 -4.71
C TRP A 85 -17.92 -1.70 -5.93
N TYR A 86 -17.06 -0.86 -6.50
CA TYR A 86 -16.38 -1.19 -7.78
C TYR A 86 -14.98 -1.80 -7.65
N VAL A 87 -14.31 -1.70 -6.49
CA VAL A 87 -12.92 -2.19 -6.33
C VAL A 87 -12.83 -3.54 -5.61
N ILE A 88 -13.82 -3.89 -4.78
CA ILE A 88 -13.83 -5.15 -4.01
C ILE A 88 -14.20 -6.37 -4.89
N ILE A 89 -14.84 -6.16 -6.06
CA ILE A 89 -15.26 -7.24 -6.97
C ILE A 89 -14.09 -7.81 -7.80
N ARG A 90 -12.90 -7.18 -7.86
CA ARG A 90 -11.77 -7.70 -8.67
C ARG A 90 -10.64 -8.41 -7.92
N THR A 91 -10.52 -8.25 -6.60
CA THR A 91 -9.40 -8.86 -5.85
C THR A 91 -9.82 -10.05 -4.99
N ILE A 92 -11.11 -10.20 -4.63
CA ILE A 92 -11.53 -11.27 -3.72
C ILE A 92 -11.83 -12.61 -4.44
N ILE A 93 -11.91 -12.65 -5.77
CA ILE A 93 -12.23 -13.89 -6.52
C ILE A 93 -11.00 -14.62 -7.08
N PHE A 94 -9.78 -14.06 -7.08
CA PHE A 94 -8.64 -14.72 -7.76
C PHE A 94 -7.50 -15.30 -6.90
N ASP A 95 -7.53 -15.19 -5.57
CA ASP A 95 -6.42 -15.71 -4.73
C ASP A 95 -6.80 -16.77 -3.69
N PHE A 96 -8.08 -17.13 -3.52
CA PHE A 96 -8.47 -18.12 -2.51
C PHE A 96 -8.65 -19.55 -3.04
N THR A 97 -8.21 -19.84 -4.26
CA THR A 97 -8.17 -21.22 -4.76
C THR A 97 -7.02 -21.39 -5.73
N LEU A 98 -5.80 -21.59 -5.22
CA LEU A 98 -4.77 -22.48 -5.78
C LEU A 98 -3.41 -22.23 -5.10
N LYS A 99 -3.15 -22.94 -4.00
CA LYS A 99 -1.91 -23.66 -3.68
C LYS A 99 -1.80 -23.92 -2.17
N CYS A 100 -2.59 -24.88 -1.72
CA CYS A 100 -2.15 -25.80 -0.67
C CYS A 100 -2.36 -27.22 -1.23
N CYS A 101 -1.35 -27.71 -1.93
CA CYS A 101 -0.93 -29.11 -1.89
C CYS A 101 0.45 -29.10 -1.25
#